data_AF-A0AB36SVI6-F1
#
_entry.id   AF-A0AB36SVI6-F1
#
_cell.length_a   1.000
_cell.length_b   1.000
_cell.length_c   1.000
_cell.angle_alpha   90.00
_cell.angle_beta   90.00
_cell.angle_gamma   90.00
#
_symmetry.space_group_name_H-M   'P 1'
#
loop_
_entity.id
_entity.type
_entity.pdbx_description
1 polymer ?
#
loop_
_entity_poly.entity_id
_entity_poly.type
_entity_poly.pdbx_seq_one_letter_code
_entity_poly.pdbx_strand_id
1 'polypeptide(L)' 'MDLIEYQVLLPNKFWDFAKSNDELKQIIEQYFNVGYPHYEIQRIIKSGQAYVAVCTRR' A
#
# COMPACT_ATOMS: atom_id res chain seq x y z
N MET A 1 13.75 -3.85 19.31
CA MET A 1 13.33 -4.59 18.11
C MET A 1 13.03 -3.55 17.06
N ASP A 2 13.91 -3.40 16.08
CA ASP A 2 13.73 -2.49 14.97
C ASP A 2 12.58 -3.00 14.10
N LEU A 3 11.46 -2.26 14.08
CA LEU A 3 10.39 -2.53 13.11
C LEU A 3 10.98 -2.26 11.72
N ILE A 4 11.23 -3.32 10.95
CA ILE A 4 11.71 -3.16 9.58
C ILE A 4 10.54 -2.64 8.75
N GLU A 5 10.64 -1.37 8.36
CA GLU A 5 9.73 -0.73 7.43
C GLU A 5 10.05 -1.18 6.00
N TYR A 6 9.08 -1.81 5.37
CA TYR A 6 9.11 -2.22 3.96
C TYR A 6 8.36 -1.21 3.13
N GLN A 7 9.04 -0.68 2.11
CA GLN A 7 8.43 0.20 1.12
C GLN A 7 7.97 -0.63 -0.08
N VAL A 8 6.67 -0.72 -0.28
CA VAL A 8 6.05 -1.42 -1.42
C VAL A 8 5.58 -0.37 -2.41
N LEU A 9 6.13 -0.42 -3.62
CA LEU A 9 5.75 0.49 -4.70
C LEU A 9 4.43 0.01 -5.29
N LEU A 10 3.40 0.85 -5.19
CA LEU A 10 2.08 0.56 -5.70
C LEU A 10 2.00 0.94 -7.18
N PRO A 11 1.60 0.02 -8.07
CA PRO A 11 1.26 0.33 -9.45
C PRO A 11 0.28 1.50 -9.56
N ASN A 12 0.59 2.46 -10.41
CA ASN A 12 -0.29 3.60 -10.73
C ASN A 12 -1.66 3.17 -11.28
N LYS A 13 -1.75 1.95 -11.82
CA LYS A 13 -3.00 1.35 -12.28
C LYS A 13 -4.05 1.29 -11.15
N PHE A 14 -3.66 1.13 -9.89
CA PHE A 14 -4.63 1.11 -8.79
C PHE A 14 -5.39 2.42 -8.65
N TRP A 15 -4.75 3.56 -8.97
CA TRP A 15 -5.41 4.85 -9.02
C TRP A 15 -6.26 5.02 -10.28
N ASP A 16 -5.82 4.51 -11.42
CA ASP A 16 -6.64 4.55 -12.65
C ASP A 16 -7.97 3.80 -12.47
N PHE A 17 -7.96 2.75 -11.64
CA PHE A 17 -9.17 2.00 -11.27
C PHE A 17 -9.98 2.64 -10.14
N ALA A 18 -9.36 3.32 -9.19
CA ALA A 18 -10.05 3.93 -8.06
C ALA A 18 -10.53 5.34 -8.41
N LYS A 19 -11.85 5.57 -8.45
CA LYS A 19 -12.42 6.91 -8.60
C LYS A 19 -12.47 7.69 -7.29
N SER A 20 -12.31 6.99 -6.17
CA SER A 20 -12.41 7.53 -4.81
C SER A 20 -11.32 6.97 -3.89
N ASN A 21 -10.93 7.73 -2.88
CA ASN A 21 -9.97 7.29 -1.86
C ASN A 21 -10.41 6.01 -1.14
N ASP A 22 -11.72 5.80 -0.95
CA ASP A 22 -12.27 4.58 -0.35
C ASP A 22 -12.04 3.34 -1.23
N GLU A 23 -12.26 3.44 -2.54
CA GLU A 23 -11.97 2.34 -3.49
C GLU A 23 -10.47 2.04 -3.52
N LEU A 24 -9.65 3.09 -3.52
CA LEU A 24 -8.20 2.95 -3.49
C LEU A 24 -7.76 2.17 -2.24
N LYS A 25 -8.33 2.51 -1.08
CA LYS A 25 -8.04 1.84 0.18
C LYS A 25 -8.43 0.36 0.13
N GLN A 26 -9.63 0.04 -0.38
CA GLN A 26 -10.07 -1.35 -0.54
C GLN A 26 -9.16 -2.17 -1.47
N ILE A 27 -8.76 -1.60 -2.62
CA ILE A 27 -7.88 -2.29 -3.56
C ILE A 27 -6.52 -2.58 -2.93
N ILE A 28 -5.97 -1.59 -2.22
CA ILE A 28 -4.69 -1.74 -1.52
C ILE A 28 -4.83 -2.80 -0.41
N GLU A 29 -5.87 -2.73 0.42
CA GLU A 29 -6.12 -3.74 1.47
C GLU A 29 -6.24 -5.16 0.88
N GLN A 30 -6.98 -5.33 -0.22
CA GLN A 30 -7.12 -6.62 -0.87
C GLN A 30 -5.80 -7.13 -1.46
N TYR A 31 -5.02 -6.24 -2.08
CA TYR A 31 -3.69 -6.58 -2.60
C TYR A 31 -2.74 -7.03 -1.49
N PHE A 32 -2.73 -6.29 -0.37
CA PHE A 32 -1.91 -6.64 0.80
C PHE A 32 -2.39 -7.92 1.49
N ASN A 33 -3.70 -8.16 1.57
CA ASN A 33 -4.22 -9.37 2.18
C ASN A 33 -3.83 -10.64 1.37
N VAL A 34 -3.81 -10.53 0.03
CA VAL A 34 -3.43 -11.65 -0.85
C VAL A 34 -1.91 -11.86 -0.90
N GLY A 35 -1.13 -10.78 -1.00
CA GLY A 35 0.32 -10.86 -1.18
C GLY A 35 1.15 -10.86 0.12
N TYR A 36 0.60 -10.27 1.18
CA TYR A 36 1.35 -9.83 2.36
C TYR A 36 0.53 -9.94 3.66
N PRO A 37 0.08 -11.15 4.05
CA PRO A 37 -0.82 -11.36 5.20
C PRO A 37 -0.24 -10.97 6.57
N HIS A 38 1.08 -10.74 6.68
CA HIS A 38 1.77 -10.32 7.92
C HIS A 38 2.29 -8.89 7.89
N TYR A 39 1.82 -8.08 6.93
CA TYR A 39 2.25 -6.70 6.77
C TYR A 39 1.12 -5.76 7.18
N GLU A 40 1.41 -4.88 8.15
CA GLU A 40 0.52 -3.76 8.49
C GLU A 40 0.94 -2.53 7.68
N ILE A 41 0.01 -2.00 6.89
CA ILE A 41 0.21 -0.72 6.20
C ILE A 41 0.22 0.38 7.27
N GLN A 42 1.36 1.05 7.42
CA GLN A 42 1.49 2.19 8.33
C GLN A 42 1.01 3.48 7.65
N ARG A 43 1.49 3.72 6.43
CA ARG A 43 1.18 4.94 5.69
C ARG A 43 1.37 4.75 4.19
N ILE A 44 0.65 5.54 3.40
CA ILE A 44 0.83 5.62 1.95
C ILE A 44 1.38 6.99 1.63
N ILE A 45 2.55 7.04 1.01
CA ILE A 45 3.24 8.27 0.59
C ILE A 45 3.20 8.38 -0.93
N LYS A 46 3.02 9.59 -1.44
CA LYS A 46 3.09 9.88 -2.86
C LYS A 46 4.51 10.30 -3.21
N SER A 47 5.20 9.52 -4.03
CA SER A 47 6.52 9.85 -4.58
C SER A 47 6.36 10.20 -6.06
N GLY A 48 6.17 11.50 -6.34
CA GLY A 48 5.97 12.01 -7.69
C GLY A 48 4.70 11.49 -8.35
N GLN A 49 4.86 10.69 -9.41
CA GLN A 49 3.75 10.02 -10.11
C GLN A 49 3.39 8.65 -9.53
N ALA A 50 4.14 8.14 -8.55
CA ALA A 50 3.92 6.82 -7.95
C ALA A 50 3.50 6.92 -6.47
N TYR A 51 2.81 5.91 -5.98
CA TYR A 51 2.49 5.79 -4.55
C TYR A 51 3.32 4.66 -3.95
N VAL A 52 3.82 4.87 -2.73
CA VAL A 52 4.59 3.89 -1.98
C VAL A 52 3.84 3.64 -0.67
N ALA A 53 3.47 2.38 -0.44
CA ALA A 53 2.93 1.93 0.82
C ALA A 53 4.08 1.52 1.74
N VAL A 54 4.23 2.23 2.86
CA VAL A 54 5.16 1.86 3.92
C VAL A 54 4.42 0.90 4.84
N CYS A 55 4.95 -0.31 4.94
CA CYS A 55 4.36 -1.38 5.71
C CYS A 55 5.37 -1.92 6.71
N THR A 56 4.92 -2.27 7.89
CA THR A 56 5.75 -2.94 8.89
C THR A 56 5.39 -4.40 8.93
N ARG A 57 6.40 -5.25 8.88
CA ARG A 57 6.21 -6.68 9.15
C ARG A 57 6.18 -6.88 10.66
N ARG A 58 5.12 -7.50 11.17
CA ARG A 58 4.95 -7.80 12.60
C ARG A 58 5.25 -9.26 12.90
#